data_AF-A0A0L0KNT5-F1
#
_entry.id   AF-A0A0L0KNT5-F1
#
_cell.length_a   1.000
_cell.length_b   1.000
_cell.length_c   1.000
_cell.angle_alpha   90.00
_cell.angle_beta   90.00
_cell.angle_gamma   90.00
#
_symmetry.space_group_name_H-M   'P 1'
#
loop_
_entity.id
_entity.type
_entity.pdbx_description
1 polymer ?
#
loop_
_entity_poly.entity_id
_entity_poly.type
_entity_poly.pdbx_seq_one_letter_code
_entity_poly.pdbx_strand_id
1 'polypeptide(L)'
;MPAALAAAICSVYISDVELRGAGANAWFSWETSQACSGSFGTQKLQTQMWRSSWSGPRGYNDWVTSGSTTSSFIDYGWSSDCNDGGGTYTYYPVMKGYASGIGWGPTTRSDNELRRGCGTRQP
;
A
#
# COMPACT_ATOMS: atom_id res chain seq x y z
N MET A 1 17.87 -27.22 26.09
CA MET A 1 17.10 -25.96 26.09
C MET A 1 16.48 -25.80 24.72
N PRO A 2 15.14 -25.81 24.56
CA PRO A 2 14.55 -25.52 23.26
C PRO A 2 14.82 -24.05 22.93
N ALA A 3 15.47 -23.79 21.79
CA ALA A 3 15.66 -22.44 21.29
C ALA A 3 14.30 -21.79 21.12
N ALA A 4 14.03 -20.70 21.85
CA ALA A 4 12.82 -19.93 21.66
C ALA A 4 12.74 -19.53 20.19
N LEU A 5 11.76 -20.06 19.46
CA LEU A 5 11.46 -19.61 18.11
C LEU A 5 11.27 -18.09 18.21
N ALA A 6 12.16 -17.33 17.57
CA ALA A 6 12.07 -15.88 17.56
C ALA A 6 10.66 -15.49 17.12
N ALA A 7 9.98 -14.70 17.96
CA ALA A 7 8.64 -14.20 17.68
C ALA A 7 8.66 -13.57 16.29
N ALA A 8 7.64 -13.88 15.49
CA ALA A 8 7.55 -13.34 14.14
C ALA A 8 7.33 -11.82 14.22
N ILE A 9 8.25 -11.05 13.64
CA ILE A 9 8.17 -9.58 13.59
C ILE A 9 8.19 -9.18 12.13
N CYS A 10 7.18 -8.43 11.70
CA CYS A 10 7.08 -7.92 10.35
C CYS A 10 7.04 -6.39 10.37
N SER A 11 7.95 -5.78 9.63
CA SER A 11 8.00 -4.35 9.37
C SER A 11 7.49 -4.09 7.97
N VAL A 12 6.69 -3.03 7.81
CA VAL A 12 6.14 -2.61 6.52
C VAL A 12 6.69 -1.23 6.16
N TYR A 13 6.93 -1.01 4.88
CA TYR A 13 7.40 0.25 4.33
C TYR A 13 6.58 0.60 3.09
N ILE A 14 6.22 1.88 2.95
CA ILE A 14 5.55 2.41 1.77
C ILE A 14 6.43 3.52 1.24
N SER A 15 6.74 3.48 -0.06
CA SER A 15 7.44 4.58 -0.71
C SER A 15 6.56 5.83 -0.80
N ASP A 16 7.16 6.90 -1.28
CA ASP A 16 6.41 8.08 -1.67
C ASP A 16 5.56 7.77 -2.90
N VAL A 17 4.40 8.42 -2.99
CA VAL A 17 3.57 8.35 -4.20
C VAL A 17 4.08 9.34 -5.23
N GLU A 18 4.42 8.81 -6.39
CA GLU A 18 4.82 9.60 -7.54
C GLU A 18 3.68 9.66 -8.55
N LEU A 19 3.57 10.80 -9.24
CA LEU A 19 2.77 10.87 -10.46
C LEU A 19 3.69 10.65 -11.66
N ARG A 20 3.39 9.63 -12.44
CA ARG A 20 4.05 9.36 -13.72
C ARG A 20 3.07 9.74 -14.85
N GLY A 21 3.62 10.09 -16.01
CA GLY A 21 2.82 10.52 -17.17
C GLY A 21 2.36 11.99 -17.11
N ALA A 22 1.57 12.39 -18.11
CA ALA A 22 1.02 13.75 -18.24
C ALA A 22 -0.37 13.73 -18.89
N GLY A 23 -1.26 14.62 -18.43
CA GLY A 23 -2.64 14.70 -18.89
C GLY A 23 -3.42 13.40 -18.64
N ALA A 24 -4.30 13.04 -19.57
CA ALA A 24 -5.21 11.89 -19.46
C ALA A 24 -4.52 10.51 -19.32
N ASN A 25 -3.19 10.44 -19.47
CA ASN A 25 -2.38 9.23 -19.24
C ASN A 25 -1.50 9.37 -17.99
N ALA A 26 -1.88 10.20 -17.01
CA ALA A 26 -1.19 10.21 -15.75
C ALA A 26 -1.56 8.97 -14.92
N TRP A 27 -0.63 8.43 -14.15
CA TRP A 27 -0.90 7.38 -13.17
C TRP A 27 -0.07 7.59 -11.92
N PHE A 28 -0.63 7.19 -10.79
CA PHE A 28 0.09 7.09 -9.55
C PHE A 28 0.98 5.85 -9.58
N SER A 29 2.19 5.97 -9.06
CA SER A 29 3.12 4.87 -8.85
C SER A 29 3.64 4.93 -7.43
N TRP A 30 3.66 3.79 -6.74
CA TRP A 30 4.23 3.66 -5.41
C TRP A 30 4.68 2.23 -5.17
N GLU A 31 5.59 2.03 -4.24
CA GLU A 31 6.12 0.74 -3.86
C GLU A 31 5.75 0.45 -2.41
N THR A 32 5.47 -0.81 -2.13
CA THR A 32 5.29 -1.27 -0.75
C THR A 32 6.17 -2.46 -0.51
N SER A 33 6.84 -2.47 0.63
CA SER A 33 7.72 -3.55 1.03
C SER A 33 7.34 -4.06 2.41
N GLN A 34 7.55 -5.35 2.65
CA GLN A 34 7.46 -5.94 3.98
C GLN A 34 8.65 -6.84 4.23
N ALA A 35 9.24 -6.66 5.41
CA ALA A 35 10.33 -7.48 5.91
C ALA A 35 9.85 -8.21 7.16
N CYS A 36 9.80 -9.53 7.12
CA CYS A 36 9.50 -10.39 8.25
C CYS A 36 10.76 -11.13 8.73
N SER A 37 10.87 -11.26 10.04
CA SER A 37 11.92 -12.02 10.74
C SER A 37 11.30 -13.01 11.71
N GLY A 38 12.02 -14.09 12.04
CA GLY A 38 11.52 -15.18 12.89
C GLY A 38 10.61 -16.17 12.16
N SER A 39 9.73 -16.85 12.90
CA SER A 39 8.86 -17.90 12.36
C SER A 39 7.51 -17.35 11.86
N PHE A 40 7.51 -16.65 10.72
CA PHE A 40 6.31 -15.96 10.19
C PHE A 40 5.49 -16.78 9.16
N GLY A 41 6.08 -17.83 8.57
CA GLY A 41 5.46 -18.66 7.53
C GLY A 41 5.42 -17.96 6.17
N THR A 42 4.24 -17.71 5.61
CA THR A 42 4.07 -16.96 4.36
C THR A 42 3.66 -15.53 4.62
N GLN A 43 4.15 -14.59 3.83
CA GLN A 43 3.72 -13.20 3.83
C GLN A 43 3.07 -12.75 2.53
N LYS A 44 2.19 -11.75 2.62
CA LYS A 44 1.59 -11.02 1.49
C LYS A 44 1.29 -9.58 1.89
N LEU A 45 1.19 -8.72 0.90
CA LEU A 45 0.91 -7.30 1.04
C LEU A 45 -0.48 -6.98 0.52
N GLN A 46 -1.17 -6.04 1.16
CA GLN A 46 -2.32 -5.39 0.55
C GLN A 46 -2.10 -3.89 0.57
N THR A 47 -2.42 -3.20 -0.52
CA THR A 47 -2.35 -1.75 -0.61
C THR A 47 -3.61 -1.17 -1.24
N GLN A 48 -3.87 0.08 -0.92
CA GLN A 48 -4.93 0.88 -1.53
C GLN A 48 -4.43 2.33 -1.60
N MET A 49 -4.77 3.03 -2.67
CA MET A 49 -4.59 4.47 -2.74
C MET A 49 -5.76 5.12 -2.00
N TRP A 50 -5.50 5.99 -1.04
CA TRP A 50 -6.52 6.80 -0.38
C TRP A 50 -6.51 8.22 -0.92
N ARG A 51 -7.64 8.89 -0.83
CA ARG A 51 -7.82 10.31 -1.14
C ARG A 51 -8.42 11.06 0.04
N SER A 52 -8.09 12.34 0.15
CA SER A 52 -8.79 13.24 1.05
C SER A 52 -10.23 13.44 0.60
N SER A 53 -11.14 13.52 1.57
CA SER A 53 -12.56 13.81 1.36
C SER A 53 -13.10 14.52 2.59
N TRP A 54 -14.16 15.31 2.43
CA TRP A 54 -14.78 16.09 3.51
C TRP A 54 -15.28 15.21 4.66
N SER A 55 -15.67 13.97 4.36
CA SER A 55 -16.15 12.97 5.31
C SER A 55 -15.03 12.11 5.92
N GLY A 56 -13.76 12.49 5.72
CA GLY A 56 -12.59 11.68 6.05
C GLY A 56 -12.03 10.91 4.86
N PRO A 57 -10.88 10.23 5.05
CA PRO A 57 -10.20 9.48 3.99
C PRO A 57 -11.09 8.47 3.29
N ARG A 58 -10.98 8.38 1.96
CA ARG A 58 -11.68 7.38 1.16
C ARG A 58 -10.73 6.65 0.24
N GLY A 59 -10.98 5.37 -0.01
CA GLY A 59 -10.30 4.63 -1.08
C GLY A 59 -10.51 5.32 -2.42
N TYR A 60 -9.42 5.55 -3.14
CA TYR A 60 -9.42 5.98 -4.53
C TYR A 60 -9.62 4.80 -5.48
N ASN A 61 -8.97 3.68 -5.20
CA ASN A 61 -9.10 2.41 -5.91
C ASN A 61 -9.49 1.29 -4.91
N ASP A 62 -9.73 0.07 -5.41
CA ASP A 62 -9.93 -1.10 -4.56
C ASP A 62 -8.63 -1.58 -3.92
N TRP A 63 -8.76 -2.35 -2.84
CA TRP A 63 -7.60 -3.00 -2.22
C TRP A 63 -7.01 -4.06 -3.17
N VAL A 64 -5.75 -3.86 -3.55
CA VAL A 64 -4.99 -4.81 -4.36
C VAL A 64 -4.03 -5.59 -3.48
N THR A 65 -3.85 -6.88 -3.78
CA THR A 65 -3.10 -7.82 -2.94
C THR A 65 -1.96 -8.42 -3.73
N SER A 66 -0.77 -8.52 -3.13
CA SER A 66 0.36 -9.20 -3.74
C SER A 66 0.18 -10.71 -3.68
N GLY A 67 0.97 -11.44 -4.47
CA GLY A 67 1.12 -12.88 -4.28
C GLY A 67 1.66 -13.22 -2.88
N SER A 68 1.30 -14.40 -2.38
CA SER A 68 1.87 -14.95 -1.15
C SER A 68 3.28 -15.48 -1.40
N THR A 69 4.22 -15.19 -0.51
CA THR A 69 5.60 -15.67 -0.59
C THR A 69 6.11 -16.15 0.76
N THR A 70 7.04 -17.12 0.76
CA THR A 70 7.78 -17.54 1.95
C THR A 70 9.09 -16.77 2.15
N SER A 71 9.45 -15.89 1.22
CA SER A 71 10.61 -15.00 1.38
C SER A 71 10.46 -14.15 2.63
N SER A 72 11.56 -13.79 3.29
CA SER A 72 11.58 -12.85 4.42
C SER A 72 11.38 -11.41 4.00
N PHE A 73 11.61 -11.09 2.74
CA PHE A 73 11.38 -9.77 2.16
C PHE A 73 10.48 -9.88 0.93
N ILE A 74 9.51 -8.99 0.84
CA ILE A 74 8.69 -8.76 -0.34
C ILE A 74 8.70 -7.27 -0.65
N ASP A 75 8.91 -6.96 -1.92
CA ASP A 75 8.80 -5.62 -2.47
C ASP A 75 7.88 -5.68 -3.68
N TYR A 76 6.96 -4.72 -3.78
CA TYR A 76 5.96 -4.71 -4.83
C TYR A 76 5.63 -3.29 -5.27
N GLY A 77 5.82 -3.04 -6.56
CA GLY A 77 5.41 -1.80 -7.23
C GLY A 77 3.94 -1.85 -7.64
N TRP A 78 3.24 -0.77 -7.34
CA TRP A 78 1.83 -0.58 -7.63
C TRP A 78 1.64 0.64 -8.52
N SER A 79 0.62 0.56 -9.36
CA SER A 79 0.18 1.70 -10.13
C SER A 79 -1.34 1.80 -10.13
N SER A 80 -1.83 3.03 -10.26
CA SER A 80 -3.26 3.30 -10.44
C SER A 80 -3.43 4.49 -11.36
N ASP A 81 -4.29 4.35 -12.35
CA ASP A 81 -4.57 5.44 -13.30
C ASP A 81 -5.13 6.67 -12.58
N CYS A 82 -4.69 7.84 -13.02
CA CYS A 82 -5.23 9.14 -12.62
C CYS A 82 -6.34 9.51 -13.60
N ASN A 83 -7.60 9.34 -13.18
CA ASN A 83 -8.75 9.78 -13.98
C ASN A 83 -8.90 11.30 -13.92
N ASP A 84 -8.24 12.01 -14.83
CA ASP A 84 -8.36 13.46 -14.97
C ASP A 84 -9.84 13.91 -15.06
N GLY A 85 -10.19 14.97 -14.32
CA GLY A 85 -11.45 15.70 -14.55
C GLY A 85 -12.50 15.69 -13.43
N GLY A 86 -12.22 15.14 -12.24
CA GLY A 86 -13.20 15.06 -11.15
C GLY A 86 -12.92 15.90 -9.90
N GLY A 87 -11.93 16.81 -9.93
CA GLY A 87 -11.55 17.65 -8.79
C GLY A 87 -10.15 17.34 -8.21
N THR A 88 -9.65 18.25 -7.38
CA THR A 88 -8.30 18.18 -6.79
C THR A 88 -8.35 17.62 -5.37
N TYR A 89 -7.74 16.46 -5.18
CA TYR A 89 -7.66 15.78 -3.89
C TYR A 89 -6.20 15.51 -3.50
N THR A 90 -6.00 15.19 -2.23
CA THR A 90 -4.72 14.74 -1.70
C THR A 90 -4.72 13.23 -1.68
N TYR A 91 -3.81 12.60 -2.40
CA TYR A 91 -3.67 11.16 -2.52
C TYR A 91 -2.49 10.67 -1.71
N TYR A 92 -2.66 9.51 -1.09
CA TYR A 92 -1.58 8.84 -0.38
C TYR A 92 -1.85 7.33 -0.33
N PRO A 93 -0.82 6.50 -0.52
CA PRO A 93 -0.98 5.06 -0.44
C PRO A 93 -1.07 4.63 1.02
N VAL A 94 -1.89 3.61 1.24
CA VAL A 94 -1.94 2.85 2.49
C VAL A 94 -1.61 1.40 2.21
N MET A 95 -1.02 0.71 3.18
CA MET A 95 -0.76 -0.71 3.10
C MET A 95 -1.10 -1.41 4.40
N LYS A 96 -1.31 -2.71 4.31
CA LYS A 96 -1.27 -3.59 5.47
C LYS A 96 -0.52 -4.86 5.11
N GLY A 97 0.28 -5.30 6.06
CA GLY A 97 1.06 -6.51 5.95
C GLY A 97 0.28 -7.72 6.44
N TYR A 98 0.51 -8.88 5.84
CA TYR A 98 0.06 -10.16 6.38
C TYR A 98 1.24 -11.10 6.53
N ALA A 99 1.25 -11.86 7.62
CA ALA A 99 2.07 -13.05 7.77
C ALA A 99 1.22 -14.17 8.38
N SER A 100 1.33 -15.41 7.90
CA SER A 100 0.49 -16.51 8.39
C SER A 100 0.67 -16.80 9.88
N GLY A 101 1.87 -16.55 10.42
CA GLY A 101 2.17 -16.70 11.84
C GLY A 101 1.70 -15.55 12.73
N ILE A 102 1.21 -14.44 12.16
CA ILE A 102 0.81 -13.22 12.89
C ILE A 102 -0.64 -12.81 12.59
N GLY A 103 -1.06 -12.90 11.33
CA GLY A 103 -2.30 -12.33 10.81
C GLY A 103 -2.06 -11.06 10.01
N TRP A 104 -3.12 -10.28 9.82
CA TRP A 104 -3.04 -8.94 9.21
C TRP A 104 -2.58 -7.92 10.26
N GLY A 105 -1.55 -7.16 9.92
CA GLY A 105 -1.12 -5.99 10.67
C GLY A 105 -2.06 -4.80 10.49
N PRO A 106 -1.77 -3.68 11.18
CA PRO A 106 -2.53 -2.44 11.03
C PRO A 106 -2.39 -1.88 9.61
N THR A 107 -3.36 -1.04 9.23
CA THR A 107 -3.24 -0.21 8.02
C THR A 107 -2.25 0.92 8.29
N THR A 108 -1.08 0.83 7.68
CA THR A 108 -0.05 1.87 7.68
C THR A 108 -0.28 2.79 6.49
N ARG A 109 -0.02 4.07 6.68
CA ARG A 109 -0.16 5.11 5.67
C ARG A 109 1.23 5.63 5.30
N SER A 110 1.45 5.97 4.03
CA SER A 110 2.65 6.70 3.62
C SER A 110 2.65 8.12 4.22
N ASP A 111 3.81 8.55 4.70
CA ASP A 111 4.00 9.90 5.25
C ASP A 111 3.94 10.98 4.15
N ASN A 112 4.05 10.58 2.88
CA ASN A 112 3.99 11.50 1.75
C ASN A 112 2.61 11.54 1.09
N GLU A 113 2.23 12.76 0.74
CA GLU A 113 0.94 13.13 0.18
C GLU A 113 1.13 13.84 -1.16
N LEU A 114 0.33 13.47 -2.16
CA LEU A 114 0.36 14.11 -3.47
C LEU A 114 -0.98 14.78 -3.76
N ARG A 115 -0.97 16.11 -3.94
CA ARG A 115 -2.17 16.86 -4.31
C ARG A 115 -2.33 16.95 -5.83
N ARG A 116 -3.35 16.30 -6.39
CA ARG A 116 -3.58 16.24 -7.85
C ARG A 116 -5.04 16.26 -8.28
N GLY A 117 -5.27 16.56 -9.56
CA GLY A 117 -6.58 16.70 -10.21
C GLY A 117 -7.19 15.40 -10.73
N CYS A 118 -6.85 14.25 -10.15
CA CYS A 118 -7.22 12.92 -10.65
C CYS A 118 -8.65 12.49 -10.32
N GLY A 119 -9.48 13.43 -9.84
CA GLY A 119 -10.87 13.22 -9.56
C GLY A 119 -11.18 12.07 -8.60
N THR A 120 -12.40 11.56 -8.72
CA THR A 120 -12.83 10.34 -8.06
C THR A 120 -13.02 9.28 -9.12
N ARG A 121 -12.46 8.07 -8.95
CA ARG A 121 -12.97 6.91 -9.69
C ARG A 121 -14.44 6.79 -9.29
N GLN A 122 -15.35 6.98 -10.25
CA GLN A 122 -16.78 6.82 -10.00
C GLN A 122 -17.02 5.39 -9.47
N PRO A 123 -17.96 5.23 -8.52
CA PRO A 123 -18.37 3.90 -8.05
C PRO A 123 -19.03 3.07 -9.16
#